data_AF-A0A848SMI8-F1
#
_entry.id   AF-A0A848SMI8-F1
#
_cell.length_a   1.000
_cell.length_b   1.000
_cell.length_c   1.000
_cell.angle_alpha   90.00
_cell.angle_beta   90.00
_cell.angle_gamma   90.00
#
_symmetry.space_group_name_H-M   'P 1'
#
loop_
_entity.id
_entity.type
_entity.pdbx_description
1 polymer ?
#
loop_
_entity_poly.entity_id
_entity_poly.type
_entity_poly.pdbx_seq_one_letter_code
_entity_poly.pdbx_strand_id
1 'polypeptide(L)'
;MRFVKSVPLALAAGLLVSMPAAAPAQQTASSEVDEDAVDPQNRIICRRIAPPTGSRIGPRRICKTQHEWDLIEQETRDTLENAGTRSRFGNE
;
A
#
# COMPACT_ATOMS: atom_id res chain seq x y z
N MET A 1 24.49 23.64 19.92
CA MET A 1 24.74 24.55 18.79
C MET A 1 26.21 24.91 18.73
N ARG A 2 27.06 24.17 18.02
CA ARG A 2 28.43 24.56 17.67
C ARG A 2 28.93 23.65 16.53
N PHE A 3 28.87 24.09 15.29
CA PHE A 3 29.90 23.77 14.30
C PHE A 3 30.02 24.95 13.35
N VAL A 4 31.13 25.65 13.55
CA VAL A 4 31.52 26.88 12.87
C VAL A 4 32.06 26.51 11.49
N LYS A 5 31.49 27.16 10.48
CA LYS A 5 32.03 27.54 9.16
C LYS A 5 33.35 26.90 8.71
N SER A 6 33.29 26.22 7.57
CA SER A 6 34.40 26.10 6.61
C SER A 6 33.89 26.54 5.24
N VAL A 7 34.23 27.78 4.86
CA VAL A 7 33.96 28.36 3.53
C VAL A 7 35.19 28.12 2.67
N PRO A 8 35.06 27.59 1.44
CA PRO A 8 36.01 27.87 0.39
C PRO A 8 35.42 28.90 -0.58
N LEU A 9 36.12 30.02 -0.63
CA LEU A 9 36.03 31.11 -1.58
C LEU A 9 36.59 30.65 -2.92
N ALA A 10 35.81 30.67 -4.01
CA ALA A 10 36.36 30.69 -5.37
C ALA A 10 35.36 31.20 -6.43
N LEU A 11 35.70 32.40 -6.92
CA LEU A 11 35.56 32.91 -8.28
C LEU A 11 34.17 33.03 -8.95
N ALA A 12 33.83 34.30 -9.21
CA ALA A 12 32.77 34.79 -10.08
C ALA A 12 32.95 34.40 -11.55
N ALA A 13 31.83 34.14 -12.25
CA ALA A 13 31.57 34.55 -13.63
C ALA A 13 30.19 34.05 -14.08
N GLY A 14 29.44 34.89 -14.82
CA GLY A 14 28.47 34.40 -15.79
C GLY A 14 27.02 34.85 -15.58
N LEU A 15 26.57 35.71 -16.48
CA LEU A 15 25.26 36.34 -16.53
C LEU A 15 24.07 35.36 -16.54
N LEU A 16 22.98 35.82 -15.93
CA LEU A 16 21.61 35.35 -16.12
C LEU A 16 21.23 35.31 -17.61
N VAL A 17 20.91 34.13 -18.15
CA VAL A 17 20.05 34.01 -19.34
C VAL A 17 18.85 33.15 -18.93
N SER A 18 17.72 33.84 -18.77
CA SER A 18 16.39 33.27 -18.65
C SER A 18 15.96 32.71 -20.01
N MET A 19 15.88 31.39 -20.13
CA MET A 19 15.28 30.72 -21.29
C MET A 19 13.90 30.19 -20.87
N PRO A 20 12.79 30.64 -21.49
CA PRO A 20 11.50 29.98 -21.30
C PRO A 20 11.59 28.62 -22.01
N ALA A 21 11.74 27.55 -21.22
CA ALA A 21 11.57 26.20 -21.70
C ALA A 21 10.09 26.03 -22.09
N ALA A 22 9.81 26.06 -23.39
CA ALA A 22 8.52 25.69 -23.94
C ALA A 22 8.25 24.23 -23.57
N ALA A 23 7.37 24.02 -22.59
CA ALA A 23 6.89 22.71 -22.21
C ALA A 23 5.98 22.19 -23.33
N PRO A 24 6.28 21.03 -23.96
CA PRO A 24 5.29 20.38 -24.79
C PRO A 24 4.11 20.00 -23.89
N ALA A 25 2.92 20.49 -24.24
CA ALA A 25 1.67 20.07 -23.64
C ALA A 25 1.51 18.57 -23.90
N GLN A 26 1.84 17.77 -22.90
CA GLN A 26 1.61 16.34 -22.93
C GLN A 26 0.09 16.12 -22.90
N GLN A 27 -0.46 15.86 -24.09
CA GLN A 27 -1.80 15.34 -24.27
C GLN A 27 -1.93 14.11 -23.37
N THR A 28 -2.69 14.29 -22.30
CA THR A 28 -3.05 13.22 -21.40
C THR A 28 -4.09 12.40 -22.15
N ALA A 29 -3.62 11.41 -22.91
CA ALA A 29 -4.47 10.38 -23.46
C ALA A 29 -5.11 9.66 -22.25
N SER A 30 -6.36 10.00 -21.97
CA SER A 30 -7.19 9.22 -21.05
C SER A 30 -7.49 7.92 -21.77
N SER A 31 -6.73 6.87 -21.46
CA SER A 31 -7.13 5.51 -21.81
C SER A 31 -8.33 5.17 -20.93
N GLU A 32 -9.53 5.25 -21.52
CA GLU A 32 -10.70 4.54 -21.01
C GLU A 32 -10.34 3.05 -20.98
N VAL A 33 -10.08 2.54 -19.78
CA VAL A 33 -9.88 1.12 -19.55
C VAL A 33 -11.27 0.50 -19.53
N ASP A 34 -11.55 -0.33 -20.53
CA ASP A 34 -12.75 -1.15 -20.61
C ASP A 34 -12.83 -2.05 -19.35
N GLU A 35 -13.76 -1.72 -18.46
CA GLU A 35 -13.94 -2.35 -17.15
C GLU A 35 -14.64 -3.72 -17.21
N ASP A 36 -15.00 -4.20 -18.41
CA ASP A 36 -16.01 -5.27 -18.58
C ASP A 36 -15.44 -6.69 -18.70
N ALA A 37 -14.11 -6.88 -18.59
CA ALA A 37 -13.47 -8.20 -18.69
C ALA A 37 -12.58 -8.58 -17.49
N VAL A 38 -12.78 -7.96 -16.32
CA VAL A 38 -12.04 -8.35 -15.11
C VAL A 38 -12.74 -9.53 -14.46
N ASP A 39 -12.17 -10.73 -14.64
CA ASP A 39 -12.55 -11.92 -13.89
C ASP A 39 -12.77 -11.57 -12.40
N PRO A 40 -13.96 -11.86 -11.84
CA PRO A 40 -14.34 -11.38 -10.51
C PRO A 40 -13.42 -11.91 -9.41
N GLN A 41 -12.75 -13.04 -9.64
CA GLN A 41 -11.81 -13.64 -8.69
C GLN A 41 -10.50 -12.86 -8.62
N ASN A 42 -10.12 -12.18 -9.70
CA ASN A 42 -8.90 -11.37 -9.81
C ASN A 42 -9.08 -9.91 -9.39
N ARG A 43 -10.30 -9.50 -9.00
CA ARG A 43 -10.56 -8.16 -8.47
C ARG A 43 -9.74 -7.90 -7.19
N ILE A 44 -8.96 -6.83 -7.18
CA ILE A 44 -8.20 -6.41 -5.99
C ILE A 44 -9.12 -5.70 -4.99
N ILE A 45 -9.14 -6.18 -3.76
CA ILE A 45 -9.94 -5.66 -2.66
C ILE A 45 -9.02 -5.31 -1.50
N CYS A 46 -9.15 -4.08 -1.02
CA CYS A 46 -8.39 -3.57 0.11
C CYS A 46 -9.24 -3.51 1.38
N ARG A 47 -8.86 -4.26 2.41
CA ARG A 47 -9.51 -4.23 3.73
C ARG A 47 -8.60 -3.52 4.75
N ARG A 48 -9.20 -2.80 5.69
CA ARG A 48 -8.48 -2.25 6.85
C ARG A 48 -8.55 -3.27 7.98
N ILE A 49 -7.39 -3.70 8.46
CA ILE A 49 -7.28 -4.65 9.56
C ILE A 49 -7.01 -3.86 10.82
N ALA A 50 -7.91 -4.02 11.80
CA ALA A 50 -7.71 -3.46 13.12
C ALA A 50 -6.44 -4.08 13.75
N PRO A 51 -5.62 -3.29 14.44
CA PRO A 51 -4.46 -3.83 15.12
C PRO A 51 -4.91 -4.68 16.31
N PRO A 52 -4.09 -5.64 16.76
CA PRO A 52 -4.42 -6.43 17.94
C PRO A 52 -4.51 -5.53 19.18
N THR A 53 -5.35 -5.93 20.13
CA THR A 53 -5.54 -5.19 21.39
C THR A 53 -4.20 -4.99 22.09
N GLY A 54 -3.92 -3.74 22.48
CA GLY A 54 -2.63 -3.35 23.10
C GLY A 54 -1.50 -3.03 22.12
N SER A 55 -1.73 -3.13 20.81
CA SER A 55 -0.78 -2.68 19.79
C SER A 55 -0.61 -1.16 19.82
N ARG A 56 0.65 -0.69 19.81
CA ARG A 56 1.00 0.73 19.60
C ARG A 56 1.04 1.10 18.11
N ILE A 57 0.95 0.10 17.22
CA ILE A 57 0.90 0.31 15.78
C ILE A 57 -0.56 0.34 15.34
N GLY A 58 -0.91 1.37 14.56
CA GLY A 58 -2.26 1.63 14.07
C GLY A 58 -2.78 0.60 13.06
N PRO A 59 -4.02 0.78 12.57
CA PRO A 59 -4.62 -0.13 11.59
C PRO A 59 -3.83 -0.13 10.28
N ARG A 60 -3.70 -1.31 9.68
CA ARG A 60 -3.02 -1.48 8.38
C ARG A 60 -4.03 -1.78 7.28
N ARG A 61 -3.76 -1.28 6.07
CA ARG A 61 -4.53 -1.60 4.87
C ARG A 61 -3.85 -2.77 4.16
N ILE A 62 -4.60 -3.82 3.89
CA ILE A 62 -4.13 -4.99 3.14
C ILE A 62 -4.97 -5.09 1.89
N CYS A 63 -4.32 -5.16 0.73
CA CYS A 63 -4.96 -5.35 -0.57
C CYS A 63 -4.59 -6.73 -1.09
N LYS A 64 -5.60 -7.49 -1.49
CA LYS A 64 -5.50 -8.87 -1.99
C LYS A 64 -6.57 -9.09 -3.05
N THR A 65 -6.44 -10.13 -3.87
CA THR A 65 -7.51 -10.49 -4.81
C THR A 65 -8.73 -11.04 -4.06
N GLN A 66 -9.90 -11.04 -4.69
CA GLN A 66 -11.10 -11.67 -4.14
C GLN A 66 -10.84 -13.15 -3.81
N HIS A 67 -10.20 -13.88 -4.73
CA HIS A 67 -9.83 -15.28 -4.51
C HIS A 67 -8.98 -15.50 -3.26
N GLU A 68 -7.97 -14.64 -3.03
CA GLU A 68 -7.15 -14.73 -1.82
C GLU A 68 -7.95 -14.47 -0.54
N TRP A 69 -8.90 -13.53 -0.57
CA TRP A 69 -9.77 -13.27 0.57
C TRP A 69 -10.67 -14.46 0.88
N ASP A 70 -11.20 -15.12 -0.15
CA ASP A 70 -12.06 -16.30 -0.01
C ASP A 70 -11.30 -17.46 0.65
N LEU A 71 -10.04 -17.69 0.23
CA LEU A 71 -9.17 -18.69 0.85
C LEU A 71 -8.89 -18.40 2.33
N ILE A 72 -8.58 -17.14 2.66
CA ILE A 72 -8.33 -16.72 4.06
C ILE A 72 -9.58 -16.95 4.93
N GLU A 73 -10.77 -16.67 4.40
CA GLU A 73 -12.03 -16.85 5.12
C GLU A 73 -12.33 -18.34 5.36
N GLN A 74 -12.08 -19.19 4.35
CA GLN A 74 -12.21 -20.64 4.49
C GLN A 74 -11.25 -21.19 5.55
N GLU A 75 -9.97 -20.86 5.47
CA GLU A 75 -8.96 -21.29 6.45
C GLU A 75 -9.31 -20.84 7.88
N THR A 76 -9.80 -19.61 8.02
CA THR A 76 -10.25 -19.07 9.32
C THR A 76 -11.42 -19.90 9.87
N ARG A 77 -12.40 -20.21 9.03
CA ARG A 77 -13.56 -21.03 9.43
C ARG A 77 -13.15 -22.42 9.87
N ASP A 78 -12.33 -23.09 9.08
CA ASP A 78 -11.84 -24.45 9.36
C ASP A 78 -11.04 -24.48 10.66
N THR A 79 -10.22 -23.45 10.92
CA THR A 79 -9.45 -23.33 12.16
C THR A 79 -10.37 -23.19 13.38
N LEU A 80 -11.41 -22.37 13.28
CA LEU A 80 -12.38 -22.17 14.36
C LEU A 80 -13.20 -23.44 14.62
N GLU A 81 -13.63 -24.15 13.58
CA GLU A 81 -14.37 -25.41 13.69
C GLU A 81 -13.54 -26.51 14.37
N ASN A 82 -12.28 -26.66 13.96
CA ASN A 82 -11.36 -27.63 14.55
C ASN A 82 -11.05 -27.32 16.03
N ALA A 83 -10.89 -26.04 16.37
CA ALA A 83 -10.70 -25.60 17.76
C ALA A 83 -11.93 -25.86 18.63
N GLY A 84 -13.13 -25.61 18.11
CA GLY A 84 -14.40 -25.89 18.78
C GLY A 84 -14.64 -27.40 18.99
N THR A 85 -14.21 -28.22 18.04
CA THR A 85 -14.34 -29.68 18.13
C THR A 85 -13.38 -30.26 19.18
N ARG A 86 -12.11 -29.83 19.21
CA ARG A 86 -11.12 -30.31 20.21
C ARG A 86 -11.51 -29.98 21.65
N SER A 87 -12.12 -28.82 21.89
CA SER A 87 -12.52 -28.40 23.23
C SER A 87 -13.68 -29.23 23.80
N ARG A 88 -14.46 -29.92 22.95
CA ARG A 88 -15.54 -30.81 23.40
C ARG A 88 -15.05 -32.16 23.93
N PHE A 89 -13.90 -32.65 23.47
CA PHE A 89 -13.38 -33.97 23.86
C PHE A 89 -12.38 -33.94 25.03
N GLY A 90 -12.08 -32.77 25.60
CA GLY A 90 -11.12 -32.61 26.69
C GLY A 90 -11.73 -32.47 28.10
N ASN A 91 -13.04 -32.69 28.26
CA ASN A 91 -13.77 -32.53 29.53
C ASN A 91 -14.37 -33.86 30.04
N GLU A 92 -13.72 -34.99 29.77
CA GLU A 92 -14.10 -36.32 30.28
C GLU A 92 -12.95 -36.97 31.06
#